data_AF-A0A1H4IT94-F1
#
_entry.id   AF-A0A1H4IT94-F1
#
_cell.length_a   1.000
_cell.length_b   1.000
_cell.length_c   1.000
_cell.angle_alpha   90.00
_cell.angle_beta   90.00
_cell.angle_gamma   90.00
#
_symmetry.space_group_name_H-M   'P 1'
#
loop_
_entity.id
_entity.type
_entity.pdbx_description
1 polymer ?
#
loop_
_entity_poly.entity_id
_entity_poly.type
_entity_poly.pdbx_seq_one_letter_code
_entity_poly.pdbx_strand_id
1 'polypeptide(L)'
;MTTTLPPKDADASVQEHPTPEPSSGAFGRDGWIRFALLLVSRGYLAVMATLAIIALLPILLGWRPMIILSGSMEPTISVGDVVLISDVPTGQTYGDGMVVAFETVTVDDEPIIKMHRIVETREDGFVTQGDANADRDSGTLTESEIQGAGRLLVPFIGLPLYWMGRDPLALAAWMLGALVAVGLALPTPSRARRSEQVVIAALAAAAIVAGAASPSAHAYAAFSARTTTSATWGAAALPPIAIGRAEPFSLLAATSLSDGLFTFTDISGSIGTAPGTTISNFSVLDRYGSLERNTSVARVAMADARTLATALEARPATPRTGTLTGRVTPGTYSWNTLSASGTITLDAAGDPSARFVFIANSLTIANNTNIVLANGATATNVYWRIRGGATLNTSTLRGTLLADSAITANTATVFGRLISFNGSISANRYTISQP
;
A
#
# COMPACT_ATOMS: atom_id res chain seq x y z
N MET A 1 -85.59 -10.00 73.41
CA MET A 1 -84.93 -10.46 72.17
C MET A 1 -83.46 -10.67 72.48
N THR A 2 -83.11 -11.95 72.49
CA THR A 2 -81.84 -12.62 72.77
C THR A 2 -80.73 -12.23 71.78
N THR A 3 -79.47 -12.24 72.25
CA THR A 3 -78.27 -12.76 71.52
C THR A 3 -77.73 -11.85 70.39
N THR A 4 -76.44 -11.49 70.26
CA THR A 4 -75.17 -12.16 70.57
C THR A 4 -74.00 -11.16 70.56
N LEU A 5 -73.09 -11.27 71.53
CA LEU A 5 -71.67 -10.89 71.44
C LEU A 5 -70.86 -12.03 70.81
N PRO A 6 -69.78 -11.74 70.06
CA PRO A 6 -68.56 -12.54 70.16
C PRO A 6 -67.28 -11.65 70.16
N PRO A 7 -66.04 -12.18 70.25
CA PRO A 7 -65.18 -11.99 71.41
C PRO A 7 -64.02 -11.03 71.19
N LYS A 8 -63.39 -10.67 72.30
CA LYS A 8 -62.10 -9.99 72.43
C LYS A 8 -60.99 -11.00 72.15
N ASP A 9 -60.44 -10.97 70.95
CA ASP A 9 -59.13 -11.58 70.67
C ASP A 9 -58.07 -10.48 70.63
N ALA A 10 -57.17 -10.60 71.60
CA ALA A 10 -55.90 -9.91 71.59
C ALA A 10 -55.05 -10.56 70.50
N ASP A 11 -54.65 -9.78 69.50
CA ASP A 11 -53.39 -10.04 68.82
C ASP A 11 -52.70 -8.69 68.59
N ALA A 12 -51.59 -8.52 69.28
CA ALA A 12 -50.70 -7.39 69.13
C ALA A 12 -49.96 -7.57 67.81
N SER A 13 -50.58 -7.13 66.70
CA SER A 13 -49.86 -7.00 65.44
C SER A 13 -48.91 -5.80 65.55
N VAL A 14 -47.64 -6.14 65.77
CA VAL A 14 -46.48 -5.28 65.56
C VAL A 14 -46.69 -4.53 64.25
N GLN A 15 -46.82 -3.20 64.32
CA GLN A 15 -46.65 -2.37 63.14
C GLN A 15 -45.19 -2.51 62.71
N GLU A 16 -44.92 -3.44 61.80
CA GLU A 16 -43.71 -3.37 60.98
C GLU A 16 -43.77 -2.04 60.23
N HIS A 17 -42.94 -1.10 60.67
CA HIS A 17 -42.53 0.03 59.85
C HIS A 17 -42.08 -0.56 58.50
N PRO A 18 -42.65 -0.16 57.35
CA PRO A 18 -42.07 -0.53 56.08
C PRO A 18 -40.66 0.05 56.07
N THR A 19 -39.66 -0.83 56.14
CA THR A 19 -38.28 -0.45 55.82
C THR A 19 -38.32 0.28 54.48
N PRO A 20 -37.84 1.52 54.39
CA PRO A 20 -37.81 2.20 53.10
C PRO A 20 -36.99 1.31 52.18
N GLU A 21 -37.61 0.81 51.11
CA GLU A 21 -36.87 0.14 50.05
C GLU A 21 -35.69 1.04 49.70
N PRO A 22 -34.46 0.50 49.58
CA PRO A 22 -33.31 1.31 49.24
C PRO A 22 -33.63 2.00 47.93
N SER A 23 -33.98 3.28 48.01
CA SER A 23 -34.23 4.11 46.84
C SER A 23 -33.00 3.95 45.99
N SER A 24 -33.16 3.36 44.80
CA SER A 24 -32.14 3.30 43.77
C SER A 24 -31.87 4.74 43.36
N GLY A 25 -31.05 5.41 44.17
CA GLY A 25 -30.69 6.80 43.98
C GLY A 25 -30.17 6.96 42.56
N ALA A 26 -30.41 8.12 41.97
CA ALA A 26 -30.02 8.46 40.60
C ALA A 26 -28.52 8.21 40.28
N PHE A 27 -27.70 7.89 41.29
CA PHE A 27 -26.26 7.59 41.23
C PHE A 27 -25.87 6.14 41.58
N GLY A 28 -26.80 5.18 41.62
CA GLY A 28 -26.46 3.75 41.70
C GLY A 28 -25.70 3.26 40.46
N ARG A 29 -25.08 2.06 40.52
CA ARG A 29 -24.35 1.44 39.39
C ARG A 29 -25.16 1.45 38.09
N ASP A 30 -26.47 1.23 38.18
CA ASP A 30 -27.40 1.23 37.04
C ASP A 30 -27.68 2.64 36.49
N GLY A 31 -27.61 3.67 37.34
CA GLY A 31 -27.73 5.08 36.93
C GLY A 31 -26.53 5.55 36.13
N TRP A 32 -25.32 5.18 36.57
CA TRP A 32 -24.07 5.47 35.83
C TRP A 32 -23.99 4.76 34.49
N ILE A 33 -24.44 3.51 34.41
CA ILE A 33 -24.50 2.75 33.15
C ILE A 33 -25.47 3.43 32.17
N ARG A 34 -26.69 3.80 32.62
CA ARG A 34 -27.67 4.50 31.78
C ARG A 34 -27.17 5.87 31.33
N PHE A 35 -26.55 6.64 32.22
CA PHE A 35 -25.95 7.93 31.88
C PHE A 35 -24.83 7.78 30.84
N ALA A 36 -23.92 6.83 31.02
CA ALA A 36 -22.85 6.55 30.08
C ALA A 36 -23.39 6.11 28.71
N LEU A 37 -24.37 5.20 28.68
CA LEU A 37 -25.02 4.77 27.44
C LEU A 37 -25.70 5.94 26.72
N LEU A 38 -26.46 6.78 27.45
CA LEU A 38 -27.08 7.97 26.89
C LEU A 38 -26.05 8.94 26.29
N LEU A 39 -24.96 9.18 27.01
CA LEU A 39 -23.90 10.08 26.57
C LEU A 39 -23.21 9.55 25.30
N VAL A 40 -22.87 8.25 25.28
CA VAL A 40 -22.24 7.60 24.14
C VAL A 40 -23.17 7.56 22.93
N SER A 41 -24.44 7.17 23.12
CA SER A 41 -25.42 7.13 22.03
C SER A 41 -25.67 8.51 21.44
N ARG A 42 -25.85 9.55 22.28
CA ARG A 42 -26.03 10.93 21.80
C ARG A 42 -24.77 11.48 21.15
N GLY A 43 -23.59 11.19 21.70
CA GLY A 43 -22.31 11.57 21.12
C GLY A 43 -22.12 10.96 19.73
N TYR A 44 -22.36 9.65 19.60
CA TYR A 44 -22.34 8.95 18.32
C TYR A 44 -23.31 9.58 17.31
N LEU A 45 -24.58 9.77 17.68
CA LEU A 45 -25.58 10.35 16.78
C LEU A 45 -25.24 11.79 16.39
N ALA A 46 -24.73 12.60 17.33
CA ALA A 46 -24.30 13.97 17.05
C ALA A 46 -23.14 14.00 16.05
N VAL A 47 -22.12 13.14 16.24
CA VAL A 47 -21.00 13.02 15.29
C VAL A 47 -21.50 12.59 13.91
N MET A 48 -22.33 11.55 13.84
CA MET A 48 -22.89 11.07 12.57
C MET A 48 -23.73 12.14 11.86
N ALA A 49 -24.58 12.86 12.60
CA ALA A 49 -25.38 13.96 12.06
C ALA A 49 -24.51 15.12 11.57
N THR A 50 -23.47 15.50 12.32
CA THR A 50 -22.52 16.53 11.92
C THR A 50 -21.76 16.13 10.66
N LEU A 51 -21.24 14.90 10.58
CA LEU A 51 -20.57 14.39 9.38
C LEU A 51 -21.52 14.37 8.18
N ALA A 52 -22.77 13.95 8.36
CA ALA A 52 -23.79 14.00 7.33
C ALA A 52 -24.06 15.44 6.85
N ILE A 53 -24.19 16.40 7.76
CA ILE A 53 -24.36 17.82 7.40
C ILE A 53 -23.14 18.32 6.61
N ILE A 54 -21.92 18.00 7.05
CA ILE A 54 -20.68 18.41 6.37
C ILE A 54 -20.58 17.79 4.96
N ALA A 55 -21.04 16.54 4.79
CA ALA A 55 -21.04 15.88 3.48
C ALA A 55 -22.15 16.40 2.56
N LEU A 56 -23.31 16.79 3.08
CA LEU A 56 -24.50 17.14 2.29
C LEU A 56 -24.62 18.65 2.01
N LEU A 57 -24.22 19.51 2.96
CA LEU A 57 -24.39 20.96 2.83
C LEU A 57 -23.65 21.56 1.62
N PRO A 58 -22.40 21.16 1.30
CA PRO A 58 -21.67 21.70 0.15
C PRO A 58 -22.28 21.32 -1.20
N ILE A 59 -23.15 20.29 -1.25
CA ILE A 59 -23.87 19.91 -2.48
C ILE A 59 -24.78 21.05 -2.94
N LEU A 60 -25.36 21.82 -2.01
CA LEU A 60 -26.15 23.02 -2.32
C LEU A 60 -25.30 24.13 -2.96
N LEU A 61 -23.97 24.08 -2.80
CA LEU A 61 -23.01 24.99 -3.42
C LEU A 61 -22.47 24.45 -4.76
N GLY A 62 -23.03 23.36 -5.27
CA GLY A 62 -22.62 22.72 -6.52
C GLY A 62 -21.45 21.74 -6.38
N TRP A 63 -21.05 21.37 -5.16
CA TRP A 63 -19.99 20.37 -4.96
C TRP A 63 -20.54 18.95 -5.13
N ARG A 64 -19.73 18.05 -5.67
CA ARG A 64 -20.11 16.67 -5.94
C ARG A 64 -19.48 15.72 -4.92
N PRO A 65 -20.24 14.89 -4.19
CA PRO A 65 -19.68 13.89 -3.28
C PRO A 65 -19.25 12.63 -4.04
N MET A 66 -18.03 12.16 -3.76
CA MET A 66 -17.45 10.94 -4.31
C MET A 66 -17.11 9.99 -3.18
N ILE A 67 -17.58 8.74 -3.27
CA ILE A 67 -17.28 7.71 -2.26
C ILE A 67 -16.01 6.98 -2.69
N ILE A 68 -15.08 6.82 -1.76
CA ILE A 68 -13.82 6.12 -2.02
C ILE A 68 -14.04 4.62 -1.89
N LEU A 69 -13.85 3.91 -3.00
CA LEU A 69 -14.10 2.47 -3.11
C LEU A 69 -12.81 1.63 -3.10
N SER A 70 -11.65 2.26 -3.33
CA SER A 70 -10.34 1.62 -3.42
C SER A 70 -9.33 2.25 -2.46
N GLY A 71 -8.34 1.48 -2.04
CA GLY A 71 -7.28 1.93 -1.11
C GLY A 71 -6.09 2.62 -1.78
N SER A 72 -6.19 3.05 -3.05
CA SER A 72 -5.03 3.65 -3.76
C SER A 72 -4.59 5.00 -3.21
N MET A 73 -5.43 5.65 -2.40
CA MET A 73 -5.15 6.92 -1.74
C MET A 73 -4.83 6.77 -0.25
N GLU A 74 -4.63 5.55 0.24
CA GLU A 74 -4.20 5.30 1.62
C GLU A 74 -2.73 5.73 1.83
N PRO A 75 -2.34 6.17 3.04
CA PRO A 75 -3.16 6.30 4.25
C PRO A 75 -3.94 7.63 4.34
N THR A 76 -3.75 8.56 3.39
CA THR A 76 -4.30 9.93 3.48
C THR A 76 -5.82 9.96 3.34
N ILE A 77 -6.38 9.09 2.49
CA ILE A 77 -7.81 8.95 2.23
C ILE A 77 -8.15 7.46 2.30
N SER A 78 -9.10 7.09 3.17
CA SER A 78 -9.43 5.69 3.43
C SER A 78 -10.67 5.24 2.63
N VAL A 79 -10.79 3.93 2.44
CA VAL A 79 -11.99 3.33 1.84
C VAL A 79 -13.22 3.62 2.72
N GLY A 80 -14.31 4.05 2.08
CA GLY A 80 -15.54 4.46 2.76
C GLY A 80 -15.58 5.93 3.19
N ASP A 81 -14.53 6.70 2.93
CA ASP A 81 -14.58 8.16 3.07
C ASP A 81 -15.36 8.80 1.91
N VAL A 82 -15.87 10.01 2.15
CA VAL A 82 -16.49 10.85 1.13
C VAL A 82 -15.60 12.05 0.83
N VAL A 83 -15.21 12.19 -0.43
CA VAL A 83 -14.49 13.37 -0.91
C VAL A 83 -15.45 14.26 -1.70
N LEU A 84 -15.56 15.52 -1.30
CA LEU A 84 -16.32 16.52 -2.04
C LEU A 84 -15.39 17.18 -3.05
N ILE A 85 -15.76 17.08 -4.33
CA ILE A 85 -15.05 17.71 -5.43
C ILE A 85 -15.77 18.96 -5.92
N SER A 86 -15.01 19.94 -6.38
CA SER A 86 -15.53 21.10 -7.11
C SER A 86 -14.65 21.39 -8.32
N ASP A 87 -15.20 22.08 -9.30
CA ASP A 87 -14.42 22.62 -10.40
C ASP A 87 -13.41 23.67 -9.87
N VAL A 88 -12.32 23.87 -10.60
CA VAL A 88 -11.37 24.95 -10.35
C VAL A 88 -11.89 26.23 -11.01
N PRO A 89 -11.97 27.38 -10.29
CA PRO A 89 -12.48 28.62 -10.86
C PRO A 89 -11.68 29.08 -12.09
N THR A 90 -12.37 29.68 -13.07
CA THR A 90 -11.76 30.20 -14.30
C THR A 90 -10.61 31.17 -13.99
N GLY A 91 -9.41 30.87 -14.51
CA GLY A 91 -8.19 31.65 -14.26
C GLY A 91 -7.27 31.09 -13.16
N GLN A 92 -7.67 30.00 -12.50
CA GLN A 92 -6.78 29.17 -11.67
C GLN A 92 -6.52 27.84 -12.40
N THR A 93 -5.29 27.34 -12.31
CA THR A 93 -4.92 26.04 -12.87
C THR A 93 -4.88 24.98 -11.78
N TYR A 94 -5.09 23.73 -12.17
CA TYR A 94 -4.67 22.61 -11.35
C TYR A 94 -3.16 22.69 -11.11
N GLY A 95 -2.72 22.25 -9.94
CA GLY A 95 -1.32 22.31 -9.54
C GLY A 95 -0.91 21.11 -8.72
N ASP A 96 0.40 21.01 -8.50
CA ASP A 96 1.01 19.91 -7.77
C ASP A 96 0.41 19.77 -6.37
N GLY A 97 0.18 18.51 -5.96
CA GLY A 97 -0.38 18.14 -4.67
C GLY A 97 -1.90 18.12 -4.61
N MET A 98 -2.62 18.65 -5.61
CA MET A 98 -4.08 18.58 -5.66
C MET A 98 -4.55 17.14 -5.91
N VAL A 99 -5.61 16.71 -5.23
CA VAL A 99 -6.28 15.44 -5.51
C VAL A 99 -7.39 15.71 -6.52
N VAL A 100 -7.39 15.00 -7.63
CA VAL A 100 -8.35 15.20 -8.73
C VAL A 100 -9.11 13.92 -9.02
N ALA A 101 -10.39 14.09 -9.39
CA ALA A 101 -11.23 13.01 -9.92
C ALA A 101 -11.24 13.06 -11.44
N PHE A 102 -11.02 11.93 -12.10
CA PHE A 102 -11.03 11.80 -13.55
C PHE A 102 -11.58 10.45 -13.98
N GLU A 103 -12.08 10.37 -15.21
CA GLU A 103 -12.58 9.13 -15.78
C GLU A 103 -11.43 8.34 -16.40
N THR A 104 -11.39 7.04 -16.14
CA THR A 104 -10.45 6.12 -16.75
C THR A 104 -11.16 4.82 -17.07
N VAL A 105 -10.57 4.04 -17.97
CA VAL A 105 -11.16 2.80 -18.45
C VAL A 105 -10.45 1.64 -17.78
N THR A 106 -11.19 0.66 -17.25
CA THR A 106 -10.62 -0.55 -16.67
C THR A 106 -10.02 -1.46 -17.75
N VAL A 107 -9.33 -2.53 -17.34
CA VAL A 107 -8.82 -3.57 -18.25
C VAL A 107 -9.95 -4.23 -19.06
N ASP A 108 -11.20 -4.14 -18.59
CA ASP A 108 -12.39 -4.72 -19.22
C ASP A 108 -13.24 -3.67 -19.99
N ASP A 109 -12.65 -2.53 -20.34
CA ASP A 109 -13.31 -1.43 -21.07
C ASP A 109 -14.48 -0.75 -20.32
N GLU A 110 -14.56 -0.87 -18.99
CA GLU A 110 -15.58 -0.19 -18.20
C GLU A 110 -15.11 1.21 -17.75
N PRO A 111 -15.91 2.28 -17.97
CA PRO A 111 -15.60 3.60 -17.45
C PRO A 111 -15.72 3.61 -15.93
N ILE A 112 -14.64 3.98 -15.25
CA ILE A 112 -14.58 4.15 -13.81
C ILE A 112 -14.05 5.54 -13.47
N ILE A 113 -14.52 6.09 -12.36
CA ILE A 113 -13.97 7.34 -11.83
C ILE A 113 -12.85 6.99 -10.87
N LYS A 114 -11.66 7.52 -11.14
CA LYS A 114 -10.46 7.36 -10.33
C LYS A 114 -10.11 8.68 -9.67
N MET A 115 -9.60 8.61 -8.45
CA MET A 115 -9.11 9.79 -7.73
C MET A 115 -7.65 9.61 -7.38
N HIS A 116 -6.78 10.50 -7.85
CA HIS A 116 -5.34 10.50 -7.56
C HIS A 116 -4.79 11.91 -7.34
N ARG A 117 -3.59 11.99 -6.76
CA ARG A 117 -2.89 13.25 -6.53
C ARG A 117 -2.07 13.63 -7.76
N ILE A 118 -2.12 14.90 -8.15
CA ILE A 118 -1.20 15.46 -9.14
C ILE A 118 0.18 15.51 -8.51
N VAL A 119 1.13 14.79 -9.08
CA VAL A 119 2.52 14.73 -8.60
C VAL A 119 3.47 15.53 -9.48
N GLU A 120 3.06 15.84 -10.71
CA GLU A 120 3.85 16.65 -11.64
C GLU A 120 2.92 17.34 -12.64
N THR A 121 3.06 18.67 -12.72
CA THR A 121 2.41 19.52 -13.73
C THR A 121 3.38 19.75 -14.90
N ARG A 122 2.97 19.40 -16.12
CA ARG A 122 3.74 19.56 -17.35
C ARG A 122 3.03 20.49 -18.34
N GLU A 123 3.73 20.90 -19.39
CA GLU A 123 3.13 21.69 -20.48
C GLU A 123 2.05 20.92 -21.25
N ASP A 124 2.15 19.58 -21.30
CA ASP A 124 1.24 18.68 -22.00
C ASP A 124 0.13 18.08 -21.12
N GLY A 125 0.12 18.38 -19.81
CA GLY A 125 -0.93 17.97 -18.87
C GLY A 125 -0.41 17.60 -17.47
N PHE A 126 -1.17 16.79 -16.76
CA PHE A 126 -0.95 16.46 -15.34
C PHE A 126 -0.64 14.97 -15.17
N VAL A 127 0.45 14.66 -14.48
CA VAL A 127 0.77 13.30 -14.07
C VAL A 127 0.19 13.06 -12.69
N THR A 128 -0.60 11.99 -12.54
CA THR A 128 -1.23 11.64 -11.27
C THR A 128 -0.65 10.37 -10.66
N GLN A 129 -0.77 10.23 -9.35
CA GLN A 129 -0.35 9.05 -8.60
C GLN A 129 -1.25 8.89 -7.37
N GLY A 130 -1.63 7.64 -7.07
CA GLY A 130 -2.29 7.31 -5.82
C GLY A 130 -1.28 7.33 -4.67
N ASP A 131 -1.66 7.86 -3.51
CA ASP A 131 -0.77 7.96 -2.35
C ASP A 131 -0.19 6.60 -1.90
N ALA A 132 -0.93 5.51 -2.13
CA ALA A 132 -0.51 4.13 -1.82
C ALA A 132 0.29 3.47 -2.96
N ASN A 133 0.28 4.05 -4.16
CA ASN A 133 0.89 3.44 -5.34
C ASN A 133 2.38 3.79 -5.40
N ALA A 134 3.23 2.80 -5.69
CA ALA A 134 4.67 3.02 -5.84
C ALA A 134 5.02 3.75 -7.15
N ASP A 135 4.27 3.47 -8.21
CA ASP A 135 4.48 4.02 -9.54
C ASP A 135 3.44 5.10 -9.88
N ARG A 136 3.85 6.04 -10.73
CA ARG A 136 2.99 7.08 -11.30
C ARG A 136 2.06 6.47 -12.35
N ASP A 137 0.87 7.05 -12.50
CA ASP A 137 -0.02 6.65 -13.58
C ASP A 137 0.64 6.96 -14.94
N SER A 138 0.55 6.00 -15.87
CA SER A 138 1.22 6.09 -17.18
C SER A 138 0.56 7.06 -18.16
N GLY A 139 -0.68 7.46 -17.90
CA GLY A 139 -1.40 8.45 -18.70
C GLY A 139 -1.19 9.86 -18.17
N THR A 140 -0.94 10.81 -19.08
CA THR A 140 -1.00 12.25 -18.78
C THR A 140 -2.45 12.70 -18.91
N LEU A 141 -2.97 13.41 -17.90
CA LEU A 141 -4.33 13.96 -17.91
C LEU A 141 -4.34 15.38 -18.43
N THR A 142 -5.27 15.69 -19.31
CA THR A 142 -5.60 17.04 -19.73
C THR A 142 -6.63 17.67 -18.80
N GLU A 143 -6.72 19.00 -18.79
CA GLU A 143 -7.69 19.73 -17.95
C GLU A 143 -9.15 19.30 -18.24
N SER A 144 -9.45 18.96 -19.50
CA SER A 144 -10.79 18.48 -19.91
C SER A 144 -11.16 17.10 -19.38
N GLU A 145 -10.18 16.28 -18.99
CA GLU A 145 -10.42 14.94 -18.44
C GLU A 145 -10.64 14.97 -16.91
N ILE A 146 -10.32 16.11 -16.28
CA ILE A 146 -10.50 16.29 -14.84
C ILE A 146 -11.94 16.73 -14.56
N GLN A 147 -12.67 15.91 -13.82
CA GLN A 147 -14.02 16.20 -13.35
C GLN A 147 -14.03 17.15 -12.14
N GLY A 148 -12.90 17.38 -11.48
CA GLY A 148 -12.81 18.35 -10.39
C GLY A 148 -11.72 18.04 -9.38
N ALA A 149 -11.42 19.03 -8.54
CA ALA A 149 -10.45 18.91 -7.45
C ALA A 149 -11.16 18.61 -6.12
N GLY A 150 -10.58 17.72 -5.32
CA GLY A 150 -10.99 17.45 -3.95
C GLY A 150 -10.81 18.68 -3.06
N ARG A 151 -11.90 19.07 -2.40
CA ARG A 151 -11.95 20.24 -1.51
C ARG A 151 -12.10 19.87 -0.04
N LEU A 152 -12.87 18.81 0.24
CA LEU A 152 -13.16 18.39 1.61
C LEU A 152 -13.24 16.86 1.69
N LEU A 153 -12.65 16.31 2.75
CA LEU A 153 -12.72 14.90 3.10
C LEU A 153 -13.61 14.73 4.32
N VAL A 154 -14.61 13.86 4.23
CA VAL A 154 -15.52 13.51 5.32
C VAL A 154 -15.35 12.01 5.61
N PRO A 155 -14.73 11.65 6.75
CA PRO A 155 -14.38 10.27 7.01
C PRO A 155 -15.60 9.43 7.43
N PHE A 156 -15.53 8.12 7.16
CA PHE A 156 -16.45 7.07 7.63
C PHE A 156 -17.91 7.13 7.18
N ILE A 157 -18.41 8.29 6.75
CA ILE A 157 -19.83 8.50 6.43
C ILE A 157 -20.27 7.73 5.18
N GLY A 158 -19.34 7.37 4.29
CA GLY A 158 -19.60 6.57 3.08
C GLY A 158 -19.57 5.05 3.31
N LEU A 159 -19.15 4.56 4.49
CA LEU A 159 -19.04 3.14 4.79
C LEU A 159 -20.34 2.35 4.57
N PRO A 160 -21.54 2.84 4.95
CA PRO A 160 -22.78 2.11 4.70
C PRO A 160 -23.03 1.86 3.20
N LEU A 161 -22.73 2.84 2.35
CA LEU A 161 -22.84 2.69 0.89
C LEU A 161 -21.73 1.79 0.33
N TYR A 162 -20.52 1.85 0.89
CA TYR A 162 -19.43 0.96 0.49
C TYR A 162 -19.75 -0.52 0.77
N TRP A 163 -20.32 -0.82 1.94
CA TRP A 163 -20.73 -2.16 2.34
C TRP A 163 -21.97 -2.66 1.59
N MET A 164 -22.79 -1.77 1.05
CA MET A 164 -23.97 -2.15 0.29
C MET A 164 -23.58 -3.01 -0.92
N GLY A 165 -24.05 -4.26 -0.94
CA GLY A 165 -23.71 -5.25 -1.97
C GLY A 165 -22.34 -5.91 -1.83
N ARG A 166 -21.48 -5.46 -0.89
CA ARG A 166 -20.14 -6.04 -0.64
C ARG A 166 -20.05 -6.77 0.70
N ASP A 167 -20.54 -6.16 1.77
CA ASP A 167 -20.52 -6.68 3.14
C ASP A 167 -21.86 -6.42 3.85
N PRO A 168 -22.87 -7.27 3.63
CA PRO A 168 -24.17 -7.09 4.25
C PRO A 168 -24.15 -7.25 5.77
N LEU A 169 -23.17 -7.95 6.34
CA LEU A 169 -23.06 -8.16 7.78
C LEU A 169 -22.55 -6.90 8.47
N ALA A 170 -21.50 -6.26 7.94
CA ALA A 170 -21.01 -4.98 8.45
C ALA A 170 -22.09 -3.90 8.38
N LEU A 171 -22.81 -3.83 7.25
CA LEU A 171 -23.94 -2.92 7.08
C LEU A 171 -25.05 -3.18 8.10
N ALA A 172 -25.47 -4.44 8.27
CA ALA A 172 -26.52 -4.80 9.22
C ALA A 172 -26.11 -4.49 10.67
N ALA A 173 -24.85 -4.77 11.05
CA ALA A 173 -24.32 -4.47 12.37
C ALA A 173 -24.29 -2.95 12.64
N TRP A 174 -23.85 -2.16 11.66
CA TRP A 174 -23.83 -0.70 11.76
C TRP A 174 -25.25 -0.11 11.89
N MET A 175 -26.18 -0.57 11.05
CA MET A 175 -27.59 -0.19 11.10
C MET A 175 -28.25 -0.56 12.44
N LEU A 176 -27.95 -1.75 12.96
CA LEU A 176 -28.43 -2.18 14.27
C LEU A 176 -27.86 -1.30 15.39
N GLY A 177 -26.55 -0.99 15.35
CA GLY A 177 -25.91 -0.10 16.31
C GLY A 177 -26.51 1.31 16.29
N ALA A 178 -26.76 1.86 15.09
CA ALA A 178 -27.43 3.14 14.93
C ALA A 178 -28.86 3.12 15.48
N LEU A 179 -29.62 2.05 15.20
CA LEU A 179 -30.98 1.87 15.71
C LEU A 179 -31.01 1.76 17.24
N VAL A 180 -30.07 1.02 17.84
CA VAL A 180 -29.89 0.93 19.30
C VAL A 180 -29.55 2.30 19.88
N ALA A 181 -28.63 3.05 19.25
CA ALA A 181 -28.27 4.39 19.70
C ALA A 181 -29.46 5.36 19.68
N VAL A 182 -30.30 5.31 18.63
CA VAL A 182 -31.54 6.09 18.56
C VAL A 182 -32.50 5.68 19.66
N GLY A 183 -32.74 4.37 19.83
CA GLY A 183 -33.62 3.84 20.87
C GLY A 183 -33.19 4.24 22.28
N LEU A 184 -31.88 4.28 22.54
CA LEU A 184 -31.30 4.74 23.80
C LEU A 184 -31.38 6.25 23.97
N ALA A 185 -31.22 7.04 22.90
CA ALA A 185 -31.19 8.50 22.97
C ALA A 185 -32.59 9.16 23.13
N LEU A 186 -33.65 8.46 22.71
CA LEU A 186 -35.03 8.90 22.87
C LEU A 186 -35.44 8.93 24.35
N PRO A 187 -36.10 9.99 24.83
CA PRO A 187 -36.59 10.05 26.20
C PRO A 187 -37.58 8.91 26.45
N THR A 188 -37.37 8.13 27.51
CA THR A 188 -38.28 7.05 27.89
C THR A 188 -39.66 7.63 28.17
N PRO A 189 -40.72 7.26 27.43
CA PRO A 189 -42.05 7.77 27.71
C PRO A 189 -42.55 7.20 29.04
N SER A 190 -43.13 8.06 29.88
CA SER A 190 -43.81 7.67 31.10
C SER A 190 -45.00 6.76 30.76
N ARG A 191 -44.84 5.45 30.96
CA ARG A 191 -45.79 4.31 31.12
C ARG A 191 -47.20 4.28 30.47
N ALA A 192 -47.68 5.29 29.76
CA ALA A 192 -49.12 5.44 29.49
C ALA A 192 -49.59 4.99 28.10
N ARG A 193 -48.75 4.78 27.09
CA ARG A 193 -49.23 4.34 25.76
C ARG A 193 -48.23 3.44 25.04
N ARG A 194 -48.48 2.12 25.10
CA ARG A 194 -47.65 1.05 24.49
C ARG A 194 -48.19 0.55 23.15
N SER A 195 -49.32 1.06 22.65
CA SER A 195 -50.03 0.49 21.48
C SER A 195 -49.81 1.23 20.14
N GLU A 196 -49.07 2.34 20.09
CA GLU A 196 -48.75 3.06 18.83
C GLU A 196 -47.32 2.76 18.29
N GLN A 197 -46.63 1.77 18.86
CA GLN A 197 -45.18 1.60 18.68
C GLN A 197 -44.75 0.86 17.41
N VAL A 198 -45.65 0.23 16.66
CA VAL A 198 -45.29 -0.40 15.36
C VAL A 198 -45.26 0.63 14.22
N VAL A 199 -46.01 1.74 14.35
CA VAL A 199 -46.15 2.75 13.30
C VAL A 199 -45.03 3.82 13.37
N ILE A 200 -44.55 4.15 14.57
CA ILE A 200 -43.51 5.18 14.77
C ILE A 200 -42.11 4.69 14.36
N ALA A 201 -41.80 3.41 14.56
CA ALA A 201 -40.55 2.82 14.09
C ALA A 201 -40.47 2.79 12.55
N ALA A 202 -41.61 2.57 11.88
CA ALA A 202 -41.72 2.63 10.42
C ALA A 202 -41.62 4.08 9.89
N LEU A 203 -42.13 5.07 10.63
CA LEU A 203 -42.02 6.49 10.28
C LEU A 203 -40.63 7.09 10.54
N ALA A 204 -39.89 6.59 11.53
CA ALA A 204 -38.51 7.02 11.79
C ALA A 204 -37.55 6.61 10.65
N ALA A 205 -37.83 5.48 9.98
CA ALA A 205 -37.11 5.09 8.76
C ALA A 205 -37.43 6.01 7.56
N ALA A 206 -38.64 6.58 7.51
CA ALA A 206 -39.07 7.49 6.44
C ALA A 206 -38.61 8.95 6.64
N ALA A 207 -38.32 9.37 7.87
CA ALA A 207 -37.88 10.74 8.19
C ALA A 207 -36.41 11.04 7.85
N ILE A 208 -35.62 10.04 7.43
CA ILE A 208 -34.24 10.21 6.97
C ILE A 208 -34.15 11.01 5.64
N VAL A 209 -35.28 11.26 4.96
CA VAL A 209 -35.31 11.96 3.65
C VAL A 209 -35.89 13.39 3.71
N ALA A 210 -36.46 13.87 4.82
CA ALA A 210 -37.09 15.19 4.85
C ALA A 210 -36.88 15.94 6.17
N GLY A 211 -35.89 16.84 6.21
CA GLY A 211 -35.63 17.65 7.41
C GLY A 211 -34.56 18.71 7.24
N ALA A 212 -34.57 19.45 6.14
CA ALA A 212 -33.86 20.72 6.04
C ALA A 212 -34.66 21.85 6.74
N ALA A 213 -33.93 22.74 7.44
CA ALA A 213 -34.34 24.00 8.08
C ALA A 213 -35.11 23.88 9.42
N SER A 214 -34.62 24.40 10.57
CA SER A 214 -34.40 25.84 10.89
C SER A 214 -33.66 26.01 12.26
N PRO A 215 -33.24 27.24 12.67
CA PRO A 215 -31.95 27.47 13.35
C PRO A 215 -31.97 27.69 14.88
N SER A 216 -30.72 27.76 15.40
CA SER A 216 -30.22 28.47 16.58
C SER A 216 -29.92 27.69 17.87
N ALA A 217 -28.63 27.57 18.18
CA ALA A 217 -28.04 27.94 19.47
C ALA A 217 -26.51 28.03 19.31
N HIS A 218 -25.94 29.22 19.51
CA HIS A 218 -24.49 29.37 19.67
C HIS A 218 -24.11 28.94 21.09
N ALA A 219 -23.11 28.07 21.22
CA ALA A 219 -22.43 27.81 22.47
C ALA A 219 -20.92 27.81 22.21
N TYR A 220 -20.21 28.71 22.89
CA TYR A 220 -18.75 28.72 22.91
C TYR A 220 -18.25 27.60 23.82
N ALA A 221 -17.33 26.79 23.32
CA ALA A 221 -16.48 25.94 24.14
C ALA A 221 -15.03 26.35 23.90
N ALA A 222 -14.44 26.98 24.91
CA ALA A 222 -13.00 27.09 25.03
C ALA A 222 -12.44 25.68 25.26
N PHE A 223 -11.54 25.24 24.39
CA PHE A 223 -10.67 24.11 24.69
C PHE A 223 -9.24 24.52 24.36
N SER A 224 -8.37 24.43 25.35
CA SER A 224 -6.92 24.52 25.14
C SER A 224 -6.49 23.25 24.41
N ALA A 225 -6.33 23.32 23.09
CA ALA A 225 -5.63 22.27 22.36
C ALA A 225 -4.15 22.34 22.72
N ARG A 226 -3.63 21.30 23.40
CA ARG A 226 -2.21 20.97 23.26
C ARG A 226 -2.07 20.25 21.93
N THR A 227 -1.35 20.83 20.99
CA THR A 227 -0.80 20.05 19.87
C THR A 227 0.32 19.18 20.44
N THR A 228 0.03 17.94 20.79
CA THR A 228 1.07 16.90 20.74
C THR A 228 1.18 16.52 19.27
N THR A 229 1.98 17.27 18.51
CA THR A 229 2.47 16.77 17.24
C THR A 229 3.42 15.62 17.58
N SER A 230 2.90 14.40 17.67
CA SER A 230 3.76 13.23 17.51
C SER A 230 4.23 13.26 16.05
N ALA A 231 5.43 13.78 15.85
CA ALA A 231 6.14 13.58 14.59
C ALA A 231 6.52 12.09 14.54
N THR A 232 5.72 11.29 13.83
CA THR A 232 6.19 9.99 13.35
C THR A 232 7.15 10.26 12.20
N TRP A 233 8.44 10.15 12.49
CA TRP A 233 9.46 10.02 11.45
C TRP A 233 9.32 8.62 10.87
N GLY A 234 8.58 8.49 9.77
CA GLY A 234 8.71 7.32 8.91
C GLY A 234 10.00 7.48 8.12
N ALA A 235 11.03 6.69 8.42
CA ALA A 235 12.08 6.48 7.44
C ALA A 235 11.39 5.82 6.23
N ALA A 236 11.48 6.43 5.05
CA ALA A 236 11.02 5.79 3.82
C ALA A 236 11.64 4.38 3.78
N ALA A 237 10.80 3.35 3.86
CA ALA A 237 11.29 1.98 3.86
C ALA A 237 11.93 1.74 2.49
N LEU A 238 13.22 1.41 2.48
CA LEU A 238 13.92 1.10 1.23
C LEU A 238 13.19 -0.05 0.54
N PRO A 239 12.97 0.02 -0.79
CA PRO A 239 12.32 -1.06 -1.53
C PRO A 239 13.01 -2.40 -1.25
N PRO A 240 12.29 -3.52 -1.07
CA PRO A 240 12.93 -4.80 -0.78
C PRO A 240 13.87 -5.23 -1.92
N ILE A 241 15.04 -5.76 -1.58
CA ILE A 241 15.85 -6.52 -2.55
C ILE A 241 15.20 -7.89 -2.68
N ALA A 242 14.51 -8.10 -3.78
CA ALA A 242 13.89 -9.38 -4.13
C ALA A 242 14.11 -9.62 -5.62
N ILE A 243 14.59 -10.81 -5.98
CA ILE A 243 14.81 -11.16 -7.39
C ILE A 243 13.51 -11.59 -8.10
N GLY A 244 12.46 -11.87 -7.34
CA GLY A 244 11.14 -12.21 -7.85
C GLY A 244 11.19 -13.39 -8.83
N ARG A 245 10.44 -13.28 -9.93
CA ARG A 245 10.35 -14.33 -10.95
C ARG A 245 11.57 -14.40 -11.87
N ALA A 246 12.59 -13.57 -11.65
CA ALA A 246 13.90 -13.74 -12.29
C ALA A 246 14.76 -14.80 -11.59
N GLU A 247 14.35 -15.31 -10.42
CA GLU A 247 15.06 -16.36 -9.68
C GLU A 247 15.47 -17.57 -10.54
N PRO A 248 14.59 -18.21 -11.34
CA PRO A 248 14.97 -19.38 -12.13
C PRO A 248 15.86 -19.06 -13.33
N PHE A 249 16.06 -17.78 -13.69
CA PHE A 249 16.86 -17.39 -14.85
C PHE A 249 18.32 -17.19 -14.48
N SER A 250 19.20 -17.84 -15.24
CA SER A 250 20.66 -17.64 -15.17
C SER A 250 21.14 -16.64 -16.21
N LEU A 251 20.46 -16.59 -17.36
CA LEU A 251 20.65 -15.60 -18.40
C LEU A 251 19.30 -14.97 -18.78
N LEU A 252 19.22 -13.65 -18.76
CA LEU A 252 18.03 -12.92 -19.22
C LEU A 252 18.45 -11.65 -19.95
N ALA A 253 18.18 -11.55 -21.26
CA ALA A 253 18.58 -10.39 -22.06
C ALA A 253 17.40 -9.73 -22.77
N ALA A 254 17.52 -8.44 -23.05
CA ALA A 254 16.46 -7.72 -23.74
C ALA A 254 16.44 -7.97 -25.23
N THR A 255 17.60 -8.03 -25.89
CA THR A 255 17.69 -8.10 -27.35
C THR A 255 18.06 -9.49 -27.86
N SER A 256 19.21 -10.00 -27.44
CA SER A 256 19.69 -11.32 -27.86
C SER A 256 20.59 -12.01 -26.83
N LEU A 257 20.60 -13.34 -26.90
CA LEU A 257 21.62 -14.18 -26.27
C LEU A 257 22.45 -14.87 -27.36
N SER A 258 23.76 -14.87 -27.21
CA SER A 258 24.65 -15.62 -28.10
C SER A 258 25.76 -16.31 -27.32
N ASP A 259 26.07 -17.53 -27.69
CA ASP A 259 27.25 -18.26 -27.21
C ASP A 259 28.36 -18.36 -28.27
N GLY A 260 29.54 -18.80 -27.85
CA GLY A 260 30.68 -19.03 -28.74
C GLY A 260 30.53 -20.32 -29.52
N LEU A 261 30.87 -20.25 -30.81
CA LEU A 261 30.83 -21.41 -31.70
C LEU A 261 31.80 -22.50 -31.21
N PHE A 262 31.37 -23.76 -31.30
CA PHE A 262 32.15 -24.96 -30.97
C PHE A 262 32.58 -25.10 -29.49
N THR A 263 31.90 -24.40 -28.58
CA THR A 263 32.10 -24.59 -27.14
C THR A 263 30.88 -25.28 -26.52
N PHE A 264 31.10 -26.02 -25.44
CA PHE A 264 30.00 -26.57 -24.63
C PHE A 264 29.79 -25.68 -23.43
N THR A 265 28.54 -25.25 -23.29
CA THR A 265 28.08 -24.40 -22.22
C THR A 265 27.32 -25.22 -21.19
N ASP A 266 27.62 -24.95 -19.92
CA ASP A 266 26.89 -25.52 -18.78
C ASP A 266 26.25 -24.37 -17.99
N ILE A 267 24.93 -24.30 -18.06
CA ILE A 267 24.10 -23.32 -17.36
C ILE A 267 23.13 -24.08 -16.46
N SER A 268 23.31 -23.93 -15.16
CA SER A 268 22.31 -24.33 -14.18
C SER A 268 21.26 -23.24 -14.09
N GLY A 269 20.12 -23.41 -14.76
CA GLY A 269 18.98 -22.47 -14.76
C GLY A 269 18.43 -22.16 -16.15
N SER A 270 17.33 -21.42 -16.21
CA SER A 270 16.68 -21.03 -17.45
C SER A 270 17.43 -19.90 -18.17
N ILE A 271 17.30 -19.88 -19.49
CA ILE A 271 17.78 -18.80 -20.35
C ILE A 271 16.60 -18.13 -21.03
N GLY A 272 16.64 -16.81 -21.19
CA GLY A 272 15.54 -16.12 -21.83
C GLY A 272 15.88 -14.79 -22.47
N THR A 273 15.03 -14.39 -23.40
CA THR A 273 15.04 -13.07 -24.01
C THR A 273 13.66 -12.41 -23.90
N ALA A 274 13.61 -11.12 -23.58
CA ALA A 274 12.38 -10.34 -23.55
C ALA A 274 12.68 -8.83 -23.60
N PRO A 275 12.13 -8.06 -24.56
CA PRO A 275 11.14 -8.44 -25.58
C PRO A 275 11.73 -9.13 -26.82
N GLY A 276 13.05 -9.16 -26.96
CA GLY A 276 13.73 -9.85 -28.05
C GLY A 276 13.46 -11.36 -28.06
N THR A 277 13.74 -11.99 -29.20
CA THR A 277 13.51 -13.44 -29.41
C THR A 277 14.77 -14.17 -29.88
N THR A 278 15.86 -13.44 -30.11
CA THR A 278 17.08 -14.00 -30.71
C THR A 278 17.91 -14.73 -29.67
N ILE A 279 18.06 -16.04 -29.85
CA ILE A 279 18.96 -16.88 -29.07
C ILE A 279 19.74 -17.72 -30.09
N SER A 280 21.05 -17.49 -30.21
CA SER A 280 21.91 -18.09 -31.24
C SER A 280 23.10 -18.82 -30.64
N ASN A 281 23.64 -19.77 -31.42
CA ASN A 281 24.84 -20.55 -31.10
C ASN A 281 24.75 -21.46 -29.86
N PHE A 282 23.56 -21.66 -29.30
CA PHE A 282 23.31 -22.72 -28.33
C PHE A 282 23.09 -24.05 -29.07
N SER A 283 23.90 -25.04 -28.73
CA SER A 283 23.86 -26.41 -29.24
C SER A 283 22.79 -27.24 -28.52
N VAL A 284 22.34 -28.33 -29.16
CA VAL A 284 21.51 -29.36 -28.51
C VAL A 284 22.27 -30.10 -27.40
N LEU A 285 23.60 -29.96 -27.36
CA LEU A 285 24.46 -30.56 -26.34
C LEU A 285 24.69 -29.64 -25.14
N ASP A 286 24.24 -28.38 -25.20
CA ASP A 286 24.37 -27.45 -24.07
C ASP A 286 23.34 -27.79 -23.00
N ARG A 287 23.74 -27.60 -21.74
CA ARG A 287 22.89 -27.85 -20.59
C ARG A 287 22.31 -26.52 -20.09
N TYR A 288 20.99 -26.41 -20.13
CA TYR A 288 20.21 -25.33 -19.51
C TYR A 288 18.84 -25.87 -19.06
N GLY A 289 18.13 -25.08 -18.25
CA GLY A 289 16.79 -25.38 -17.77
C GLY A 289 15.73 -25.21 -18.85
N SER A 290 14.89 -24.17 -18.74
CA SER A 290 13.96 -23.79 -19.81
C SER A 290 14.58 -22.73 -20.72
N LEU A 291 14.07 -22.67 -21.96
CA LEU A 291 14.43 -21.65 -22.93
C LEU A 291 13.18 -20.82 -23.24
N GLU A 292 13.26 -19.52 -22.95
CA GLU A 292 12.12 -18.60 -23.01
C GLU A 292 12.36 -17.47 -24.02
N ARG A 293 11.70 -17.49 -25.18
CA ARG A 293 11.81 -16.42 -26.20
C ARG A 293 10.58 -15.53 -26.17
N ASN A 294 10.71 -14.34 -25.58
CA ASN A 294 9.63 -13.37 -25.38
C ASN A 294 8.32 -14.03 -24.88
N THR A 295 8.43 -14.96 -23.93
CA THR A 295 7.27 -15.55 -23.25
C THR A 295 6.76 -14.61 -22.16
N SER A 296 5.55 -14.85 -21.66
CA SER A 296 5.03 -14.10 -20.50
C SER A 296 5.94 -14.25 -19.29
N VAL A 297 6.51 -15.46 -19.08
CA VAL A 297 7.45 -15.74 -17.99
C VAL A 297 8.71 -14.87 -18.10
N ALA A 298 9.34 -14.81 -19.28
CA ALA A 298 10.53 -13.97 -19.50
C ALA A 298 10.23 -12.46 -19.36
N ARG A 299 9.05 -12.00 -19.81
CA ARG A 299 8.65 -10.59 -19.66
C ARG A 299 8.46 -10.19 -18.20
N VAL A 300 7.76 -11.02 -17.41
CA VAL A 300 7.54 -10.73 -16.00
C VAL A 300 8.85 -10.85 -15.21
N ALA A 301 9.70 -11.84 -15.52
CA ALA A 301 11.04 -11.94 -14.94
C ALA A 301 11.88 -10.68 -15.22
N MET A 302 11.81 -10.13 -16.44
CA MET A 302 12.52 -8.89 -16.78
C MET A 302 11.98 -7.69 -15.98
N ALA A 303 10.68 -7.60 -15.77
CA ALA A 303 10.06 -6.54 -14.95
C ALA A 303 10.47 -6.66 -13.47
N ASP A 304 10.44 -7.86 -12.90
CA ASP A 304 10.88 -8.11 -11.51
C ASP A 304 12.38 -7.78 -11.34
N ALA A 305 13.22 -8.12 -12.32
CA ALA A 305 14.64 -7.78 -12.32
C ALA A 305 14.89 -6.26 -12.40
N ARG A 306 14.06 -5.51 -13.14
CA ARG A 306 14.13 -4.04 -13.15
C ARG A 306 13.75 -3.46 -11.79
N THR A 307 12.75 -4.02 -11.14
CA THR A 307 12.36 -3.62 -9.77
C THR A 307 13.51 -3.84 -8.79
N LEU A 308 14.23 -4.97 -8.90
CA LEU A 308 15.45 -5.22 -8.13
C LEU A 308 16.53 -4.17 -8.41
N ALA A 309 16.75 -3.79 -9.68
CA ALA A 309 17.73 -2.76 -10.02
C ALA A 309 17.40 -1.40 -9.39
N THR A 310 16.14 -0.96 -9.48
CA THR A 310 15.66 0.27 -8.83
C THR A 310 15.83 0.19 -7.31
N ALA A 311 15.51 -0.96 -6.71
CA ALA A 311 15.74 -1.19 -5.30
C ALA A 311 17.23 -1.00 -5.00
N LEU A 312 18.15 -1.69 -5.69
CA LEU A 312 19.60 -1.58 -5.44
C LEU A 312 20.11 -0.13 -5.50
N GLU A 313 19.61 0.66 -6.47
CA GLU A 313 19.99 2.07 -6.62
C GLU A 313 19.46 2.99 -5.51
N ALA A 314 18.34 2.64 -4.88
CA ALA A 314 17.82 3.39 -3.74
C ALA A 314 18.70 3.26 -2.47
N ARG A 315 19.66 2.31 -2.43
CA ARG A 315 20.53 2.17 -1.26
C ARG A 315 21.58 3.27 -1.23
N PRO A 316 21.85 3.89 -0.06
CA PRO A 316 22.97 4.82 0.07
C PRO A 316 24.27 4.08 -0.22
N ALA A 317 25.02 4.59 -1.20
CA ALA A 317 26.25 3.98 -1.69
C ALA A 317 27.46 4.82 -1.28
N THR A 318 28.53 4.15 -0.82
CA THR A 318 29.81 4.80 -0.53
C THR A 318 30.61 4.96 -1.83
N PRO A 319 30.90 6.18 -2.29
CA PRO A 319 31.70 6.38 -3.49
C PRO A 319 33.12 5.87 -3.31
N ARG A 320 33.64 5.20 -4.33
CA ARG A 320 35.00 4.69 -4.39
C ARG A 320 35.63 5.00 -5.75
N THR A 321 36.95 5.01 -5.77
CA THR A 321 37.78 5.24 -6.96
C THR A 321 38.81 4.12 -7.08
N GLY A 322 39.40 3.98 -8.27
CA GLY A 322 40.40 2.94 -8.54
C GLY A 322 39.81 1.54 -8.71
N THR A 323 40.69 0.55 -8.63
CA THR A 323 40.38 -0.86 -8.91
C THR A 323 39.87 -1.58 -7.66
N LEU A 324 38.80 -2.36 -7.82
CA LEU A 324 38.33 -3.28 -6.80
C LEU A 324 39.31 -4.46 -6.68
N THR A 325 39.94 -4.59 -5.51
CA THR A 325 40.90 -5.65 -5.20
C THR A 325 40.98 -5.89 -3.69
N GLY A 326 41.51 -7.03 -3.27
CA GLY A 326 41.72 -7.37 -1.86
C GLY A 326 40.42 -7.69 -1.12
N ARG A 327 40.45 -7.50 0.20
CA ARG A 327 39.31 -7.81 1.09
C ARG A 327 38.30 -6.67 1.10
N VAL A 328 37.03 -7.02 0.93
CA VAL A 328 35.88 -6.11 0.89
C VAL A 328 34.89 -6.54 1.96
N THR A 329 34.45 -5.58 2.78
CA THR A 329 33.43 -5.78 3.82
C THR A 329 32.02 -5.54 3.26
N PRO A 330 30.95 -6.00 3.94
CA PRO A 330 29.58 -5.84 3.46
C PRO A 330 29.21 -4.37 3.32
N GLY A 331 28.39 -4.04 2.33
CA GLY A 331 27.96 -2.68 2.06
C GLY A 331 27.61 -2.40 0.61
N THR A 332 27.14 -1.17 0.38
CA THR A 332 26.84 -0.63 -0.95
C THR A 332 27.93 0.36 -1.34
N TYR A 333 28.51 0.15 -2.51
CA TYR A 333 29.64 0.93 -3.02
C TYR A 333 29.35 1.42 -4.44
N SER A 334 29.79 2.64 -4.76
CA SER A 334 29.59 3.23 -6.09
C SER A 334 30.88 3.66 -6.77
N TRP A 335 30.95 3.51 -8.09
CA TRP A 335 32.03 3.99 -8.95
C TRP A 335 31.46 4.71 -10.16
N ASN A 336 32.24 5.61 -10.77
CA ASN A 336 31.95 6.03 -12.14
C ASN A 336 32.23 4.87 -13.11
N THR A 337 33.46 4.35 -13.07
CA THR A 337 33.90 3.17 -13.85
C THR A 337 34.52 2.17 -12.90
N LEU A 338 33.96 0.95 -12.85
CA LEU A 338 34.42 -0.11 -11.97
C LEU A 338 35.34 -1.06 -12.74
N SER A 339 36.61 -1.06 -12.36
CA SER A 339 37.57 -2.09 -12.77
C SER A 339 37.80 -3.05 -11.60
N ALA A 340 37.71 -4.36 -11.84
CA ALA A 340 38.01 -5.39 -10.86
C ALA A 340 39.23 -6.20 -11.31
N SER A 341 40.20 -6.42 -10.42
CA SER A 341 41.44 -7.12 -10.75
C SER A 341 42.07 -7.85 -9.56
N GLY A 342 42.77 -8.94 -9.85
CA GLY A 342 43.45 -9.78 -8.86
C GLY A 342 42.47 -10.63 -8.06
N THR A 343 42.83 -10.93 -6.80
CA THR A 343 41.93 -11.67 -5.90
C THR A 343 41.11 -10.70 -5.07
N ILE A 344 39.79 -10.84 -5.14
CA ILE A 344 38.81 -10.06 -4.38
C ILE A 344 38.14 -11.01 -3.39
N THR A 345 38.19 -10.68 -2.10
CA THR A 345 37.56 -11.47 -1.04
C THR A 345 36.39 -10.70 -0.46
N LEU A 346 35.17 -11.17 -0.71
CA LEU A 346 33.95 -10.66 -0.10
C LEU A 346 33.79 -11.34 1.25
N ASP A 347 34.07 -10.60 2.31
CA ASP A 347 34.12 -11.13 3.67
C ASP A 347 32.88 -10.68 4.44
N ALA A 348 31.99 -11.62 4.74
CA ALA A 348 30.75 -11.33 5.46
C ALA A 348 30.96 -11.10 6.96
N ALA A 349 32.21 -11.21 7.46
CA ALA A 349 32.55 -11.02 8.86
C ALA A 349 31.71 -11.87 9.85
N GLY A 350 31.22 -13.04 9.39
CA GLY A 350 30.42 -13.96 10.18
C GLY A 350 28.90 -13.76 10.07
N ASP A 351 28.40 -12.80 9.28
CA ASP A 351 26.97 -12.56 9.06
C ASP A 351 26.50 -13.12 7.71
N PRO A 352 25.77 -14.25 7.66
CA PRO A 352 25.28 -14.82 6.39
C PRO A 352 24.27 -13.93 5.65
N SER A 353 23.65 -12.97 6.34
CA SER A 353 22.71 -12.01 5.74
C SER A 353 23.42 -10.80 5.11
N ALA A 354 24.74 -10.70 5.28
CA ALA A 354 25.57 -9.63 4.74
C ALA A 354 25.45 -9.50 3.23
N ARG A 355 25.26 -8.27 2.75
CA ARG A 355 25.09 -7.96 1.32
C ARG A 355 26.23 -7.12 0.79
N PHE A 356 26.58 -7.40 -0.46
CA PHE A 356 27.58 -6.66 -1.21
C PHE A 356 26.91 -6.10 -2.46
N VAL A 357 26.82 -4.77 -2.55
CA VAL A 357 26.19 -4.10 -3.70
C VAL A 357 27.22 -3.20 -4.36
N PHE A 358 27.52 -3.45 -5.63
CA PHE A 358 28.45 -2.67 -6.43
C PHE A 358 27.68 -1.93 -7.52
N ILE A 359 27.67 -0.61 -7.49
CA ILE A 359 26.96 0.25 -8.44
C ILE A 359 27.98 0.99 -9.31
N ALA A 360 27.87 0.91 -10.63
CA ALA A 360 28.77 1.66 -11.52
C ALA A 360 28.12 2.02 -12.86
N ASN A 361 28.69 2.97 -13.59
CA ASN A 361 28.23 3.27 -14.96
C ASN A 361 28.76 2.24 -15.98
N SER A 362 29.93 1.66 -15.73
CA SER A 362 30.47 0.55 -16.52
C SER A 362 31.31 -0.38 -15.65
N LEU A 363 31.38 -1.65 -16.06
CA LEU A 363 32.16 -2.69 -15.37
C LEU A 363 33.14 -3.35 -16.33
N THR A 364 34.39 -3.52 -15.89
CA THR A 364 35.36 -4.40 -16.52
C THR A 364 36.03 -5.28 -15.47
N ILE A 365 35.83 -6.59 -15.56
CA ILE A 365 36.57 -7.57 -14.78
C ILE A 365 37.79 -8.01 -15.60
N ALA A 366 38.99 -7.73 -15.09
CA ALA A 366 40.24 -7.99 -15.77
C ALA A 366 40.53 -9.50 -15.87
N ASN A 367 41.46 -9.88 -16.74
CA ASN A 367 41.95 -11.26 -16.83
C ASN A 367 42.56 -11.72 -15.50
N ASN A 368 42.38 -13.00 -15.20
CA ASN A 368 42.85 -13.66 -13.98
C ASN A 368 42.29 -13.07 -12.68
N THR A 369 41.11 -12.43 -12.74
CA THR A 369 40.41 -11.95 -11.55
C THR A 369 39.66 -13.10 -10.89
N ASN A 370 39.84 -13.25 -9.57
CA ASN A 370 39.16 -14.28 -8.79
C ASN A 370 38.35 -13.65 -7.65
N ILE A 371 37.03 -13.78 -7.68
CA ILE A 371 36.13 -13.32 -6.62
C ILE A 371 35.78 -14.51 -5.71
N VAL A 372 36.19 -14.40 -4.45
CA VAL A 372 36.05 -15.42 -3.41
C VAL A 372 35.11 -14.91 -2.33
N LEU A 373 34.24 -15.80 -1.85
CA LEU A 373 33.34 -15.54 -0.73
C LEU A 373 33.98 -16.10 0.56
N ALA A 374 33.97 -15.32 1.64
CA ALA A 374 34.57 -15.70 2.92
C ALA A 374 33.62 -15.44 4.10
N ASN A 375 33.85 -16.18 5.19
CA ASN A 375 33.22 -15.99 6.50
C ASN A 375 31.69 -15.84 6.47
N GLY A 376 31.01 -16.72 5.71
CA GLY A 376 29.55 -16.75 5.60
C GLY A 376 28.96 -15.97 4.43
N ALA A 377 29.78 -15.33 3.59
CA ALA A 377 29.29 -14.64 2.40
C ALA A 377 28.69 -15.64 1.41
N THR A 378 27.52 -15.33 0.86
CA THR A 378 26.82 -16.14 -0.14
C THR A 378 26.71 -15.39 -1.46
N ALA A 379 26.75 -16.11 -2.58
CA ALA A 379 26.59 -15.49 -3.90
C ALA A 379 25.18 -14.90 -4.08
N THR A 380 24.17 -15.43 -3.39
CA THR A 380 22.79 -14.90 -3.38
C THR A 380 22.68 -13.47 -2.86
N ASN A 381 23.63 -13.02 -2.04
CA ASN A 381 23.65 -11.69 -1.42
C ASN A 381 24.65 -10.72 -2.09
N VAL A 382 25.20 -11.07 -3.25
CA VAL A 382 26.12 -10.23 -4.02
C VAL A 382 25.43 -9.70 -5.27
N TYR A 383 25.44 -8.38 -5.46
CA TYR A 383 24.77 -7.70 -6.56
C TYR A 383 25.70 -6.72 -7.28
N TRP A 384 25.68 -6.76 -8.61
CA TRP A 384 26.43 -5.86 -9.49
C TRP A 384 25.44 -5.08 -10.34
N ARG A 385 25.20 -3.82 -10.02
CA ARG A 385 24.26 -2.95 -10.72
C ARG A 385 25.02 -1.98 -11.63
N ILE A 386 24.93 -2.20 -12.94
CA ILE A 386 25.73 -1.49 -13.95
C ILE A 386 24.80 -0.68 -14.87
N ARG A 387 24.90 0.66 -14.86
CA ARG A 387 24.04 1.54 -15.68
C ARG A 387 24.38 1.57 -17.17
N GLY A 388 25.46 0.91 -17.55
CA GLY A 388 25.92 0.77 -18.92
C GLY A 388 26.24 -0.68 -19.24
N GLY A 389 27.34 -0.89 -19.94
CA GLY A 389 27.82 -2.23 -20.32
C GLY A 389 28.75 -2.86 -19.28
N ALA A 390 28.83 -4.19 -19.31
CA ALA A 390 29.75 -4.97 -18.49
C ALA A 390 30.59 -5.92 -19.34
N THR A 391 31.89 -5.96 -19.08
CA THR A 391 32.82 -6.89 -19.75
C THR A 391 33.48 -7.78 -18.70
N LEU A 392 33.28 -9.09 -18.83
CA LEU A 392 33.91 -10.11 -18.00
C LEU A 392 34.96 -10.82 -18.86
N ASN A 393 36.24 -10.56 -18.57
CA ASN A 393 37.33 -11.30 -19.22
C ASN A 393 37.50 -12.68 -18.56
N THR A 394 38.64 -13.34 -18.75
CA THR A 394 38.93 -14.63 -18.10
C THR A 394 38.95 -14.45 -16.58
N SER A 395 37.85 -14.77 -15.90
CA SER A 395 37.62 -14.37 -14.50
C SER A 395 36.53 -15.20 -13.83
N THR A 396 36.40 -15.08 -12.51
CA THR A 396 35.25 -15.60 -11.76
C THR A 396 34.35 -14.47 -11.26
N LEU A 397 33.04 -14.61 -11.45
CA LEU A 397 32.03 -13.69 -10.92
C LEU A 397 31.18 -14.41 -9.87
N ARG A 398 30.85 -13.72 -8.77
CA ARG A 398 29.91 -14.18 -7.75
C ARG A 398 28.73 -13.23 -7.68
N GLY A 399 27.52 -13.77 -7.75
CA GLY A 399 26.26 -13.04 -7.57
C GLY A 399 25.57 -12.57 -8.85
N THR A 400 24.57 -11.72 -8.68
CA THR A 400 23.66 -11.29 -9.75
C THR A 400 24.15 -9.98 -10.37
N LEU A 401 24.45 -10.01 -11.67
CA LEU A 401 24.86 -8.85 -12.46
C LEU A 401 23.68 -8.34 -13.30
N LEU A 402 23.33 -7.08 -13.11
CA LEU A 402 22.21 -6.36 -13.69
C LEU A 402 22.76 -5.17 -14.48
N ALA A 403 22.82 -5.29 -15.82
CA ALA A 403 23.33 -4.25 -16.69
C ALA A 403 22.21 -3.59 -17.52
N ASP A 404 22.26 -2.27 -17.71
CA ASP A 404 21.30 -1.60 -18.60
C ASP A 404 21.62 -1.87 -20.08
N SER A 405 22.90 -2.02 -20.41
CA SER A 405 23.36 -2.28 -21.78
C SER A 405 23.92 -3.71 -21.91
N ALA A 406 24.69 -3.96 -22.96
CA ALA A 406 25.21 -5.28 -23.27
C ALA A 406 26.18 -5.82 -22.20
N ILE A 407 26.14 -7.14 -22.00
CA ILE A 407 27.10 -7.89 -21.18
C ILE A 407 27.90 -8.79 -22.10
N THR A 408 29.23 -8.69 -22.04
CA THR A 408 30.15 -9.56 -22.78
C THR A 408 30.96 -10.38 -21.80
N ALA A 409 30.73 -11.69 -21.80
CA ALA A 409 31.45 -12.65 -20.96
C ALA A 409 32.40 -13.49 -21.82
N ASN A 410 33.67 -13.12 -21.90
CA ASN A 410 34.63 -13.83 -22.73
C ASN A 410 34.82 -15.28 -22.24
N THR A 411 35.61 -15.49 -21.19
CA THR A 411 35.88 -16.81 -20.60
C THR A 411 35.63 -16.76 -19.09
N ALA A 412 34.47 -16.22 -18.70
CA ALA A 412 34.13 -15.99 -17.31
C ALA A 412 33.32 -17.16 -16.73
N THR A 413 33.67 -17.60 -15.51
CA THR A 413 32.84 -18.53 -14.73
C THR A 413 31.96 -17.73 -13.78
N VAL A 414 30.65 -17.87 -13.90
CA VAL A 414 29.68 -17.11 -13.11
C VAL A 414 28.98 -18.03 -12.13
N PHE A 415 29.02 -17.69 -10.84
CA PHE A 415 28.17 -18.34 -9.84
C PHE A 415 27.14 -17.32 -9.40
N GLY A 416 26.01 -17.31 -10.10
CA GLY A 416 25.08 -16.20 -10.07
C GLY A 416 24.27 -16.11 -11.36
N ARG A 417 23.94 -14.88 -11.76
CA ARG A 417 23.02 -14.59 -12.87
C ARG A 417 23.50 -13.39 -13.67
N LEU A 418 23.27 -13.39 -14.98
CA LEU A 418 23.53 -12.25 -15.86
C LEU A 418 22.21 -11.76 -16.46
N ILE A 419 21.89 -10.49 -16.25
CA ILE A 419 20.65 -9.86 -16.71
C ILE A 419 20.98 -8.55 -17.43
N SER A 420 20.53 -8.40 -18.67
CA SER A 420 20.68 -7.19 -19.48
C SER A 420 19.32 -6.58 -19.83
N PHE A 421 19.07 -5.34 -19.43
CA PHE A 421 17.75 -4.70 -19.54
C PHE A 421 17.44 -4.10 -20.90
N ASN A 422 18.43 -3.65 -21.66
CA ASN A 422 18.26 -3.08 -23.00
C ASN A 422 19.30 -3.59 -24.01
N GLY A 423 20.16 -4.52 -23.61
CA GLY A 423 21.25 -5.05 -24.43
C GLY A 423 21.17 -6.54 -24.67
N SER A 424 22.22 -7.04 -25.33
CA SER A 424 22.47 -8.45 -25.54
C SER A 424 23.39 -9.00 -24.45
N ILE A 425 23.37 -10.32 -24.28
CA ILE A 425 24.42 -11.03 -23.54
C ILE A 425 25.13 -11.93 -24.53
N SER A 426 26.44 -11.73 -24.66
CA SER A 426 27.30 -12.56 -25.49
C SER A 426 28.39 -13.21 -24.67
N ALA A 427 28.72 -14.45 -24.99
CA ALA A 427 29.91 -15.10 -24.45
C ALA A 427 30.68 -15.88 -25.50
N ASN A 428 31.95 -16.16 -25.21
CA ASN A 428 32.70 -17.17 -25.97
C ASN A 428 32.48 -18.58 -25.40
N ARG A 429 32.15 -18.67 -24.10
CA ARG A 429 31.69 -19.89 -23.43
C ARG A 429 31.02 -19.51 -22.12
N TYR A 430 29.82 -20.04 -21.85
CA TYR A 430 29.20 -19.88 -20.55
C TYR A 430 29.56 -21.05 -19.62
N THR A 431 29.85 -20.72 -18.37
CA THR A 431 29.87 -21.68 -17.26
C THR A 431 29.19 -20.99 -16.10
N ILE A 432 27.88 -21.24 -15.97
CA ILE A 432 27.02 -20.54 -15.02
C ILE A 432 26.35 -21.54 -14.08
N SER A 433 26.58 -21.36 -12.78
CA SER A 433 25.83 -22.06 -11.74
C SER A 433 24.90 -21.08 -11.05
N GLN A 434 23.65 -21.46 -10.82
CA GLN A 434 22.81 -20.73 -9.89
C GLN A 434 23.43 -20.78 -8.47
N PRO A 435 23.29 -19.68 -7.71
CA PRO A 435 23.85 -19.54 -6.38
C PRO A 435 23.07 -20.29 -5.30
#